data_AF-A0A7U9X0W7-F1
#
_entry.id   AF-A0A7U9X0W7-F1
#
_cell.length_a   1.000
_cell.length_b   1.000
_cell.length_c   1.000
_cell.angle_alpha   90.00
_cell.angle_beta   90.00
_cell.angle_gamma   90.00
#
_symmetry.space_group_name_H-M   'P 1'
#
loop_
_entity.id
_entity.type
_entity.pdbx_description
1 polymer ?
#
loop_
_entity_poly.entity_id
_entity_poly.type
_entity_poly.pdbx_seq_one_letter_code
_entity_poly.pdbx_strand_id
1 'polypeptide(L)' 'MSKDIVCTQIRLPAGIHEYIQQEADKMGIAQNAFLIILLEQGKKLWEADVTHLLEVK' A
#
# COMPACT_ATOMS: atom_id res chain seq x y z
N MET A 1 0.47 21.78 3.94
CA MET A 1 1.59 21.10 3.25
C MET A 1 1.15 20.81 1.84
N SER A 2 1.96 21.16 0.84
CA SER A 2 1.69 20.78 -0.54
C SER A 2 1.56 19.26 -0.60
N LYS A 3 0.45 18.74 -1.12
CA LYS A 3 0.32 17.30 -1.42
C LYS A 3 1.08 17.06 -2.72
N ASP A 4 2.40 17.12 -2.66
CA ASP A 4 3.23 16.87 -3.83
C ASP A 4 3.08 15.39 -4.21
N ILE A 5 2.22 15.12 -5.18
CA ILE A 5 2.01 13.78 -5.73
C ILE A 5 3.18 13.53 -6.68
N VAL A 6 4.07 12.62 -6.28
CA VAL A 6 5.21 12.20 -7.10
C VAL A 6 4.81 10.96 -7.91
N CYS A 7 4.94 11.05 -9.23
CA CYS A 7 4.82 9.87 -10.10
C CYS A 7 6.04 8.99 -9.91
N THR A 8 5.83 7.72 -9.57
CA THR A 8 6.90 6.74 -9.35
C THR A 8 6.58 5.43 -10.04
N GLN A 9 7.61 4.69 -10.42
CA GLN A 9 7.50 3.36 -11.00
C GLN A 9 8.04 2.32 -10.01
N ILE A 10 7.25 1.29 -9.74
CA ILE A 10 7.64 0.19 -8.86
C ILE A 10 7.70 -1.12 -9.65
N ARG A 11 8.58 -2.04 -9.22
CA ARG A 11 8.62 -3.40 -9.73
C ARG A 11 7.88 -4.31 -8.75
N LEU A 12 6.95 -5.10 -9.27
CA LEU A 12 6.16 -6.06 -8.51
C LEU A 12 6.33 -7.46 -9.11
N PRO A 13 6.31 -8.53 -8.30
CA PRO A 13 6.14 -9.88 -8.82
C PRO A 13 4.84 -10.00 -9.64
N ALA A 14 4.87 -10.78 -10.72
CA ALA A 14 3.73 -10.92 -11.64
C ALA A 14 2.43 -11.33 -10.92
N GLY A 15 2.50 -12.31 -10.00
CA GLY A 15 1.33 -12.74 -9.25
C GLY A 15 0.73 -11.66 -8.34
N ILE A 16 1.54 -10.74 -7.82
CA ILE A 16 1.05 -9.60 -7.01
C ILE A 16 0.37 -8.58 -7.91
N HIS A 17 0.91 -8.33 -9.10
CA HIS A 17 0.28 -7.46 -10.08
C HIS A 17 -1.11 -7.99 -10.49
N GLU A 18 -1.21 -9.29 -10.80
CA GLU A 18 -2.49 -9.94 -11.14
C GLU A 18 -3.49 -9.86 -9.98
N TYR A 19 -3.03 -10.09 -8.76
CA TYR A 19 -3.87 -9.96 -7.57
C TYR A 19 -4.42 -8.53 -7.42
N ILE A 20 -3.56 -7.50 -7.50
CA ILE A 20 -3.97 -6.09 -7.41
C ILE A 20 -4.98 -5.74 -8.50
N GLN A 21 -4.77 -6.23 -9.71
CA GLN A 21 -5.71 -6.02 -10.83
C GLN A 21 -7.09 -6.60 -10.51
N GLN A 22 -7.14 -7.88 -10.11
CA GLN A 22 -8.41 -8.55 -9.84
C GLN A 22 -9.19 -7.91 -8.68
N GLU A 23 -8.51 -7.54 -7.60
CA GLU A 23 -9.18 -6.93 -6.45
C GLU A 23 -9.63 -5.50 -6.74
N ALA A 24 -8.83 -4.72 -7.48
CA ALA A 24 -9.25 -3.39 -7.94
C ALA A 24 -10.50 -3.46 -8.83
N ASP A 25 -10.55 -4.43 -9.75
CA ASP A 25 -11.70 -4.66 -10.62
C ASP A 25 -12.95 -5.05 -9.83
N LYS A 26 -12.83 -5.95 -8.84
CA LYS A 26 -13.95 -6.33 -7.94
C LYS A 26 -14.51 -5.14 -7.15
N MET A 27 -13.64 -4.21 -6.77
CA MET A 27 -14.01 -3.00 -6.04
C MET A 27 -14.48 -1.85 -6.94
N GLY A 28 -14.34 -1.99 -8.26
CA GLY A 28 -14.68 -0.94 -9.23
C GLY A 28 -13.79 0.30 -9.12
N ILE A 29 -12.52 0.14 -8.72
CA ILE A 29 -11.54 1.23 -8.58
C ILE A 29 -10.32 1.02 -9.46
N ALA A 30 -9.53 2.09 -9.67
CA ALA A 30 -8.28 1.99 -10.41
C ALA A 30 -7.23 1.18 -9.63
N GLN A 31 -6.39 0.42 -10.34
CA GLN A 31 -5.33 -0.40 -9.73
C GLN A 31 -4.37 0.39 -8.84
N ASN A 32 -4.02 1.61 -9.26
CA ASN A 32 -3.16 2.49 -8.46
C ASN A 32 -3.84 2.92 -7.14
N ALA A 33 -5.16 3.11 -7.13
CA ALA A 33 -5.90 3.43 -5.91
C ALA A 33 -5.88 2.24 -4.95
N PHE A 34 -6.10 1.02 -5.45
CA PHE A 34 -6.00 -0.19 -4.63
C PHE A 34 -4.59 -0.38 -4.06
N LEU A 35 -3.55 -0.18 -4.88
CA LEU A 35 -2.16 -0.24 -4.43
C LEU A 35 -1.87 0.77 -3.31
N ILE A 36 -2.37 2.00 -3.42
CA ILE A 36 -2.19 3.03 -2.38
C ILE A 36 -2.88 2.63 -1.07
N ILE A 37 -4.08 2.05 -1.14
CA ILE A 37 -4.78 1.52 0.04
C ILE A 37 -3.93 0.47 0.74
N LEU A 38 -3.37 -0.50 -0.01
CA LEU A 38 -2.51 -1.53 0.56
C LEU A 38 -1.25 -0.94 1.22
N LEU A 39 -0.62 0.05 0.57
CA LEU A 39 0.56 0.72 1.12
C LEU A 39 0.24 1.50 2.40
N GLU A 40 -0.89 2.21 2.45
CA GLU A 40 -1.33 2.93 3.65
C GLU A 40 -1.66 1.97 4.80
N GLN A 41 -2.34 0.85 4.53
CA GLN A 41 -2.64 -0.17 5.53
C GLN A 41 -1.36 -0.83 6.06
N GLY A 42 -0.46 -1.23 5.16
CA GLY A 42 0.83 -1.81 5.53
C GLY A 42 1.68 -0.85 6.37
N LYS A 43 1.69 0.44 6.03
CA LYS A 43 2.36 1.47 6.83
C LYS A 43 1.76 1.57 8.24
N LYS A 44 0.44 1.63 8.39
CA LYS A 44 -0.23 1.71 9.70
C LYS A 44 0.07 0.50 10.57
N LEU A 45 0.04 -0.71 9.98
CA LEU A 45 0.38 -1.95 10.68
C LEU A 45 1.84 -1.94 11.14
N TRP A 46 2.76 -1.56 10.24
CA TRP A 46 4.17 -1.44 10.57
C TRP A 46 4.44 -0.43 11.69
N GLU A 47 3.82 0.75 11.63
CA GLU A 47 3.96 1.79 12.66
C GLU A 47 3.41 1.31 14.03
N ALA A 48 2.30 0.58 14.04
CA ALA A 48 1.76 -0.02 15.26
C ALA A 48 2.72 -1.07 15.86
N ASP A 49 3.24 -1.98 15.05
CA ASP A 49 4.15 -3.04 15.49
C ASP A 49 5.50 -2.49 15.98
N VAL A 50 6.06 -1.49 15.28
CA VAL A 50 7.32 -0.84 15.68
C VAL A 50 7.16 -0.03 16.97
N THR A 51 6.01 0.61 17.18
CA THR A 51 5.73 1.33 18.43
C THR A 51 5.74 0.36 19.62
N HIS A 52 5.12 -0.81 19.47
CA HIS A 52 5.15 -1.86 20.49
C HIS A 52 6.57 -2.42 20.77
N LEU A 53 7.44 -2.49 19.75
CA LEU A 53 8.83 -2.94 19.95
C LEU A 53 9.71 -1.90 20.67
N LEU A 54 9.38 -0.62 20.59
CA LEU A 54 10.12 0.46 21.26
C LEU A 54 9.67 0.68 22.71
N GLU A 55 8.40 0.45 23.04
CA GLU A 55 7.88 0.61 24.41
C GLU A 55 8.28 -0.54 25.37
N VAL A 56 8.69 -1.69 24.83
CA VAL A 56 9.07 -2.89 25.61
C VAL A 56 10.59 -2.93 25.89
N LYS A 57 11.36 -1.92 25.44
CA LYS A 57 12.78 -1.73 25.78
C LYS A 57 12.97 -0.59 26.78
#